data_AF-T1H4I5-F1
#
_entry.id   AF-T1H4I5-F1
#
_cell.length_a   1.000
_cell.length_b   1.000
_cell.length_c   1.000
_cell.angle_alpha   90.00
_cell.angle_beta   90.00
_cell.angle_gamma   90.00
#
_symmetry.space_group_name_H-M   'P 1'
#
loop_
_entity.id
_entity.type
_entity.pdbx_description
1 polymer ?
#
loop_
_entity_poly.entity_id
_entity_poly.type
_entity_poly.pdbx_seq_one_letter_code
_entity_poly.pdbx_strand_id
1 'polypeptide(L)'
;MKVLILLSFIAAITQGFVLDIEKPRLDGKIVGGYKINIEDAPHQVSLQQGYGHICGGSIISSKWILTAAHCTNGGTASRFKVRVGSSESAKGGELIQVAGLFNISSSTIVLWIMIIHCWNSAKKFSLMILKRQLS
;
A
#
# COMPACT_ATOMS: atom_id res chain seq x y z
N MET A 1 -55.24 29.65 22.11
CA MET A 1 -54.29 28.97 23.03
C MET A 1 -53.92 27.54 22.59
N LYS A 2 -54.86 26.70 22.12
CA LYS A 2 -54.59 25.31 21.68
C LYS A 2 -53.72 25.19 20.40
N VAL A 3 -53.87 26.13 19.45
CA VAL A 3 -53.11 26.15 18.18
C VAL A 3 -51.62 26.45 18.39
N LEU A 4 -51.29 27.29 19.37
CA LEU A 4 -49.90 27.65 19.70
C LEU A 4 -49.13 26.47 20.31
N ILE A 5 -49.82 25.61 21.06
CA ILE A 5 -49.22 24.39 21.64
C ILE A 5 -48.90 23.38 20.53
N LEU A 6 -49.82 23.18 19.58
CA LEU A 6 -49.60 22.30 18.42
C LEU A 6 -48.41 22.74 17.55
N LEU A 7 -48.24 24.04 17.33
CA LEU A 7 -47.09 24.57 16.57
C LEU A 7 -45.76 24.34 17.29
N SER A 8 -45.72 24.37 18.63
CA SER A 8 -44.51 24.08 19.41
C SER A 8 -44.09 22.61 19.37
N PHE A 9 -45.06 21.68 19.35
CA PHE A 9 -44.78 20.24 19.23
C PHE A 9 -44.27 19.87 17.83
N ILE A 10 -44.76 20.51 16.77
CA ILE A 10 -44.26 20.30 15.40
C ILE A 10 -42.81 20.77 15.29
N ALA A 11 -42.46 21.92 15.89
CA ALA A 11 -41.08 22.43 15.89
C ALA A 11 -40.09 21.48 16.59
N ALA A 12 -40.51 20.80 17.67
CA ALA A 12 -39.67 19.83 18.38
C ALA A 12 -39.39 18.55 17.57
N ILE A 13 -40.32 18.11 16.71
CA ILE A 13 -40.13 16.94 15.84
C ILE A 13 -39.17 17.26 14.67
N THR A 14 -39.08 18.53 14.27
CA THR A 14 -38.16 18.98 13.21
C THR A 14 -36.72 19.17 13.67
N GLN A 15 -36.45 19.13 14.98
CA GLN A 15 -35.09 19.02 15.51
C GLN A 15 -34.67 17.56 15.44
N GLY A 16 -34.52 17.07 14.20
CA GLY A 16 -34.05 15.73 13.91
C GLY A 16 -32.78 15.45 14.71
N PHE A 17 -32.77 14.29 15.35
CA PHE A 17 -31.58 13.69 15.93
C PHE A 17 -30.51 13.58 14.83
N VAL A 18 -29.57 14.52 14.83
CA VAL A 18 -28.35 14.44 14.03
C VAL A 18 -27.56 13.30 14.65
N LEU A 19 -27.57 12.14 14.00
CA LEU A 19 -26.54 11.14 14.24
C LEU A 19 -25.22 11.80 13.84
N ASP A 20 -24.43 12.21 14.83
CA ASP A 20 -23.04 12.58 14.64
C ASP A 20 -22.26 11.35 14.18
N ILE A 21 -22.39 11.03 12.89
CA ILE A 21 -21.44 10.17 12.19
C ILE A 21 -20.15 10.98 12.16
N GLU A 22 -19.25 10.71 13.11
CA GLU A 22 -17.96 11.37 13.17
C GLU A 22 -17.25 11.16 11.83
N LYS A 23 -17.17 12.24 11.05
CA LYS A 23 -16.56 12.25 9.73
C LYS A 23 -15.10 11.80 9.92
N PRO A 24 -14.58 10.84 9.13
CA PRO A 24 -13.19 10.40 9.27
C PRO A 24 -12.27 11.62 9.25
N ARG A 25 -11.40 11.75 10.26
CA ARG A 25 -10.42 12.83 10.32
C ARG A 25 -9.44 12.62 9.17
N LEU A 26 -9.63 13.38 8.09
CA LEU A 26 -8.74 13.42 6.93
C LEU A 26 -7.58 14.40 7.17
N ASP A 27 -7.07 14.49 8.40
CA ASP A 27 -5.92 15.32 8.77
C ASP A 27 -4.58 14.63 8.48
N GLY A 28 -4.62 13.43 7.86
CA GLY A 28 -3.44 12.69 7.44
C GLY A 28 -2.70 12.00 8.60
N LYS A 29 -3.31 11.94 9.79
CA LYS A 29 -2.67 11.34 10.95
C LYS A 29 -2.80 9.81 10.90
N ILE A 30 -1.68 9.10 10.98
CA ILE A 30 -1.66 7.66 11.23
C ILE A 30 -2.23 7.42 12.64
N VAL A 31 -3.33 6.69 12.75
CA VAL A 31 -3.97 6.37 14.04
C VAL A 31 -3.73 4.90 14.35
N GLY A 32 -3.10 4.61 15.49
CA GLY A 32 -2.98 3.25 16.02
C GLY A 32 -2.03 2.30 15.28
N GLY A 33 -1.15 2.80 14.42
CA GLY A 33 -0.13 1.99 13.75
C GLY A 33 0.89 1.42 14.74
N TYR A 34 1.30 0.17 14.53
CA TYR A 34 2.37 -0.49 15.29
C TYR A 34 3.35 -1.19 14.35
N LYS A 35 4.55 -1.47 14.85
CA LYS A 35 5.58 -2.17 14.08
C LYS A 35 5.19 -3.65 13.94
N ILE A 36 5.13 -4.15 12.71
CA ILE A 36 4.88 -5.56 12.39
C ILE A 36 6.17 -6.27 11.98
N ASN A 37 6.15 -7.59 12.01
CA ASN A 37 7.23 -8.40 11.46
C ASN A 37 6.97 -8.66 9.96
N ILE A 38 8.04 -8.87 9.19
CA ILE A 38 7.88 -9.15 7.76
C ILE A 38 7.16 -10.47 7.51
N GLU A 39 7.19 -11.38 8.47
CA GLU A 39 6.44 -12.63 8.48
C GLU A 39 4.92 -12.40 8.41
N ASP A 40 4.42 -11.29 8.96
CA ASP A 40 2.99 -10.93 8.95
C ASP A 40 2.57 -10.31 7.60
N ALA A 41 3.52 -9.73 6.86
CA ALA A 41 3.31 -9.12 5.55
C ALA A 41 4.42 -9.52 4.55
N PRO A 42 4.57 -10.83 4.22
CA PRO A 42 5.74 -11.34 3.51
C PRO A 42 5.84 -10.89 2.05
N HIS A 43 4.76 -10.33 1.52
CA HIS A 43 4.72 -9.73 0.18
C HIS A 43 5.31 -8.32 0.15
N GLN A 44 5.49 -7.64 1.29
CA GLN A 44 5.99 -6.28 1.34
C GLN A 44 7.46 -6.23 0.93
N VAL A 45 7.80 -5.28 0.05
CA VAL A 45 9.19 -5.06 -0.36
C VAL A 45 9.57 -3.60 -0.29
N SER A 46 10.88 -3.36 -0.18
CA SER A 46 11.45 -2.02 -0.25
C SER A 46 12.19 -1.87 -1.58
N LEU A 47 11.67 -1.05 -2.49
CA LEU A 47 12.40 -0.60 -3.68
C LEU A 47 13.49 0.40 -3.26
N GLN A 48 14.70 0.15 -3.75
CA GLN A 48 15.91 0.86 -3.38
C GLN A 48 16.55 1.45 -4.64
N GLN A 49 17.06 2.68 -4.53
CA GLN A 49 17.84 3.34 -5.57
C GLN A 49 19.05 4.02 -4.93
N GLY A 50 20.24 3.82 -5.51
CA GLY A 50 21.47 4.32 -4.91
C GLY A 50 21.72 3.70 -3.53
N TYR A 51 21.67 4.52 -2.48
CA TYR A 51 22.00 4.14 -1.11
C TYR A 51 20.78 3.92 -0.20
N GLY A 52 19.55 4.02 -0.71
CA GLY A 52 18.39 4.02 0.18
C GLY A 52 17.06 3.63 -0.44
N HIS A 53 16.10 3.48 0.47
CA HIS A 53 14.70 3.21 0.17
C HIS A 53 14.07 4.40 -0.55
N ILE A 54 13.30 4.12 -1.60
CA ILE A 54 12.57 5.16 -2.34
C ILE A 54 11.07 4.90 -2.40
N CYS A 55 10.64 3.63 -2.39
CA CYS A 55 9.24 3.25 -2.51
C CYS A 55 8.99 1.85 -1.94
N GLY A 56 7.72 1.56 -1.67
CA GLY A 56 7.25 0.20 -1.42
C GLY A 56 6.97 -0.59 -2.70
N GLY A 57 6.59 -1.86 -2.52
CA GLY A 57 6.04 -2.70 -3.57
C GLY A 57 5.49 -4.00 -2.99
N SER A 58 4.87 -4.82 -3.84
CA SER A 58 4.32 -6.10 -3.43
C SER A 58 4.77 -7.23 -4.33
N ILE A 59 5.23 -8.33 -3.74
CA ILE A 59 5.50 -9.57 -4.47
C ILE A 59 4.16 -10.11 -4.97
N ILE A 60 4.01 -10.23 -6.28
CA ILE A 60 2.79 -10.75 -6.92
C ILE A 60 3.01 -12.13 -7.55
N SER A 61 4.27 -12.54 -7.73
CA SER A 61 4.63 -13.90 -8.15
C SER A 61 6.07 -14.23 -7.79
N SER A 62 6.53 -15.43 -8.15
CA SER A 62 7.91 -15.87 -7.96
C SER A 62 8.95 -14.92 -8.58
N LYS A 63 8.63 -14.17 -9.64
CA LYS A 63 9.58 -13.30 -10.34
C LYS A 63 9.13 -11.85 -10.50
N TRP A 64 7.94 -11.52 -10.03
CA TRP A 64 7.30 -10.25 -10.32
C TRP A 64 6.92 -9.50 -9.05
N ILE A 65 7.25 -8.22 -9.02
CA ILE A 65 6.87 -7.26 -7.99
C ILE A 65 6.05 -6.15 -8.65
N LEU A 66 4.97 -5.75 -7.98
CA LEU A 66 4.16 -4.59 -8.33
C LEU A 66 4.63 -3.36 -7.54
N THR A 67 4.76 -2.23 -8.21
CA THR A 67 5.00 -0.91 -7.59
C THR A 67 4.34 0.19 -8.43
N ALA A 68 4.49 1.45 -8.03
CA ALA A 68 4.00 2.57 -8.81
C ALA A 68 5.01 3.00 -9.89
N ALA A 69 4.55 3.45 -11.05
CA ALA A 69 5.43 3.87 -12.15
C ALA A 69 6.27 5.11 -11.82
N HIS A 70 5.75 6.02 -10.99
CA HIS A 70 6.51 7.18 -10.52
C HIS A 70 7.67 6.78 -9.59
N CYS A 71 7.70 5.56 -9.06
CA CYS A 71 8.81 5.11 -8.24
C CYS A 71 10.08 4.87 -9.07
N THR A 72 9.94 4.58 -10.37
CA THR A 72 11.11 4.40 -11.24
C THR A 72 11.39 5.61 -12.12
N ASN A 73 10.39 6.48 -12.36
CA ASN A 73 10.53 7.71 -13.15
C ASN A 73 11.27 7.50 -14.48
N GLY A 74 11.00 6.40 -15.18
CA GLY A 74 11.65 6.06 -16.46
C GLY A 74 13.13 5.66 -16.34
N GLY A 75 13.65 5.44 -15.14
CA GLY A 75 15.01 4.96 -14.91
C GLY A 75 15.23 3.54 -15.44
N THR A 76 16.49 3.15 -15.57
CA THR A 76 16.88 1.81 -16.02
C THR A 76 16.86 0.80 -14.87
N ALA A 77 16.55 -0.46 -15.18
CA ALA A 77 16.53 -1.57 -14.22
C ALA A 77 17.80 -1.68 -13.34
N SER A 78 18.98 -1.41 -13.92
CA SER A 78 20.26 -1.47 -13.22
C SER A 78 20.38 -0.50 -12.04
N ARG A 79 19.61 0.59 -12.03
CA ARG A 79 19.61 1.58 -10.94
C ARG A 79 18.86 1.12 -9.70
N PHE A 80 18.07 0.06 -9.81
CA PHE A 80 17.14 -0.35 -8.76
C PHE A 80 17.50 -1.72 -8.18
N LYS A 81 17.34 -1.83 -6.87
CA LYS A 81 17.35 -3.09 -6.13
C LYS A 81 16.07 -3.21 -5.34
N VAL A 82 15.69 -4.42 -4.99
CA VAL A 82 14.56 -4.67 -4.10
C VAL A 82 15.06 -5.40 -2.88
N ARG A 83 14.76 -4.87 -1.68
CA ARG A 83 14.93 -5.59 -0.43
C ARG A 83 13.68 -6.37 -0.10
N VAL A 84 13.83 -7.67 0.14
CA VAL A 84 12.75 -8.58 0.52
C VAL A 84 13.06 -9.31 1.82
N GLY A 85 12.03 -9.74 2.56
CA GLY A 85 12.20 -10.53 3.78
C GLY A 85 12.87 -9.76 4.93
N SER A 86 12.59 -8.46 5.05
CA SER A 86 13.04 -7.65 6.19
C SER A 86 11.93 -6.72 6.67
N SER A 87 11.81 -6.58 7.99
CA SER A 87 10.96 -5.55 8.62
C SER A 87 11.60 -4.15 8.58
N GLU A 88 12.84 -4.05 8.11
CA GLU A 88 13.62 -2.81 8.05
C GLU A 88 14.06 -2.53 6.62
N SER A 89 13.87 -1.29 6.13
CA SER A 89 14.24 -0.93 4.76
C SER A 89 15.75 -0.84 4.56
N ALA A 90 16.50 -0.42 5.60
CA ALA A 90 17.94 -0.19 5.51
C ALA A 90 18.80 -1.45 5.73
N LYS A 91 18.30 -2.47 6.45
CA LYS A 91 19.09 -3.64 6.88
C LYS A 91 18.26 -4.93 6.86
N GLY A 92 18.92 -6.08 7.01
CA GLY A 92 18.27 -7.40 7.03
C GLY A 92 17.71 -7.84 5.66
N GLY A 93 17.14 -9.04 5.58
CA GLY A 93 16.62 -9.57 4.32
C GLY A 93 17.67 -9.70 3.21
N GLU A 94 17.23 -9.71 1.96
CA GLU A 94 18.10 -9.83 0.78
C GLU A 94 17.86 -8.69 -0.20
N LEU A 95 18.93 -8.14 -0.76
CA LEU A 95 18.89 -7.18 -1.87
C LEU A 95 19.02 -7.89 -3.20
N ILE A 96 18.00 -7.74 -4.03
CA ILE A 96 17.88 -8.39 -5.34
C ILE A 96 17.97 -7.34 -6.43
N GLN A 97 18.82 -7.57 -7.42
CA GLN A 97 18.92 -6.69 -8.59
C GLN A 97 17.67 -6.80 -9.46
N VAL A 98 17.12 -5.66 -9.87
CA VAL A 98 16.02 -5.61 -10.84
C VAL A 98 16.54 -5.97 -12.23
N ALA A 99 15.88 -6.92 -12.89
CA ALA A 99 16.23 -7.38 -14.22
C ALA A 99 15.47 -6.65 -15.34
N GLY A 100 14.27 -6.15 -15.06
CA GLY A 100 13.45 -5.46 -16.05
C GLY A 100 12.34 -4.62 -15.41
N LEU A 101 11.95 -3.56 -16.10
CA LEU A 101 10.88 -2.65 -15.71
C LEU A 101 9.83 -2.63 -16.81
N PHE A 102 8.57 -2.81 -16.44
CA PHE A 102 7.44 -2.88 -17.36
C PHE A 102 6.39 -1.88 -16.89
N ASN A 103 6.35 -0.73 -17.57
CA ASN A 103 5.33 0.28 -17.33
C ASN A 103 4.02 -0.18 -17.96
N ILE A 104 2.94 -0.21 -17.16
CA ILE A 104 1.60 -0.47 -17.64
C ILE A 104 0.84 0.84 -17.54
N SER A 105 0.83 1.60 -18.64
CA SER A 105 -0.05 2.75 -18.79
C SER A 105 -1.18 2.41 -19.76
N SER A 106 -2.43 2.61 -19.30
CA SER A 106 -3.63 2.57 -20.14
C SER A 106 -4.30 3.93 -20.08
N SER A 107 -4.83 4.42 -21.20
CA SER A 107 -5.63 5.66 -21.26
C SER A 107 -6.89 5.60 -20.41
N THR A 108 -7.32 4.41 -19.97
CA THR A 108 -8.49 4.20 -19.12
C THR A 108 -8.11 4.01 -17.64
N ILE A 109 -6.88 3.57 -17.35
CA ILE A 109 -6.38 3.33 -16.00
C ILE A 109 -5.38 4.44 -15.66
N VAL A 110 -5.86 5.47 -14.96
CA VAL A 110 -5.03 6.53 -14.36
C VAL A 110 -4.07 6.05 -13.27
N LEU A 111 -4.05 4.75 -12.96
CA LEU A 111 -3.10 4.16 -12.01
C LEU A 111 -1.76 3.98 -12.70
N TRP A 112 -0.76 4.72 -12.25
CA TRP A 112 0.63 4.60 -12.66
C TRP A 112 1.17 3.26 -12.17
N ILE A 113 0.95 2.16 -12.90
CA ILE A 113 1.33 0.81 -12.50
C ILE A 113 2.67 0.43 -13.13
N MET A 114 3.58 -0.11 -12.33
CA MET A 114 4.87 -0.64 -12.77
C MET A 114 5.08 -2.04 -12.24
N ILE A 115 5.52 -2.93 -13.13
CA ILE A 115 5.92 -4.28 -12.77
C ILE A 115 7.45 -4.41 -12.90
N ILE A 116 8.05 -4.98 -11.87
CA ILE A 116 9.49 -5.21 -11.72
C ILE A 116 9.75 -6.71 -11.87
N HIS A 117 10.66 -7.08 -12.77
CA HIS A 117 11.10 -8.47 -12.97
C HIS A 117 12.40 -8.77 -12.21
N CYS A 118 12.48 -9.92 -11.55
CA CYS A 118 13.66 -10.40 -10.82
C CYS A 118 13.99 -11.87 -11.19
N TRP A 119 15.05 -12.09 -11.99
CA TRP A 119 15.35 -13.41 -12.59
C TRP A 119 15.81 -14.46 -11.56
N ASN A 120 16.64 -14.05 -10.58
CA ASN A 120 17.28 -14.96 -9.61
C ASN A 120 16.48 -15.17 -8.31
N SER A 121 15.21 -14.77 -8.28
CA SER A 121 14.43 -14.67 -7.03
C SER A 121 13.27 -15.66 -6.94
N ALA A 122 13.07 -16.47 -7.99
CA ALA A 122 11.94 -17.38 -8.16
C ALA A 122 11.58 -18.19 -6.91
N LYS A 123 12.55 -18.94 -6.38
CA LYS A 123 12.34 -19.80 -5.21
C LYS A 123 12.00 -18.99 -3.95
N LYS A 124 12.62 -17.82 -3.79
CA LYS A 124 12.50 -17.01 -2.59
C LYS A 124 11.16 -16.29 -2.49
N PHE A 125 10.70 -15.70 -3.59
CA PHE A 125 9.38 -15.08 -3.65
C PHE A 125 8.28 -16.12 -3.50
N SER A 126 8.43 -17.32 -4.10
CA SER A 126 7.50 -18.43 -3.86
C SER A 126 7.40 -18.81 -2.38
N LEU A 127 8.52 -18.91 -1.66
CA LEU A 127 8.51 -19.16 -0.22
C LEU A 127 7.77 -18.07 0.57
N MET A 128 7.97 -16.80 0.21
CA MET A 128 7.29 -15.67 0.86
C MET A 128 5.77 -15.67 0.57
N ILE A 129 5.35 -16.01 -0.64
CA ILE A 129 3.93 -16.12 -1.00
C ILE A 129 3.28 -17.32 -0.28
N LEU A 130 3.96 -18.47 -0.26
CA LEU A 130 3.43 -19.72 0.31
C LEU A 130 3.28 -19.66 1.82
N LYS A 131 4.17 -18.95 2.54
CA LYS A 131 4.08 -18.82 4.01
C LYS A 131 2.74 -18.26 4.50
N ARG A 132 2.05 -17.43 3.71
CA ARG A 132 0.71 -16.92 4.06
C ARG A 132 -0.42 -17.93 3.83
N GLN A 133 -0.25 -18.90 2.93
CA GLN A 133 -1.28 -19.91 2.66
C GLN A 133 -1.35 -20.99 3.75
N LEU A 134 -0.41 -20.99 4.69
CA LEU A 134 -0.26 -22.02 5.73
C LEU A 134 -0.43 -21.47 7.16
N SER A 135 -0.80 -20.20 7.31
CA SER A 135 -1.12 -19.52 8.58
C SER A 135 -2.58 -19.11 8.61
#